data_AF-A0A3M0ZZ34-F1
#
_entry.id   AF-A0A3M0ZZ34-F1
#
_cell.length_a   1.000
_cell.length_b   1.000
_cell.length_c   1.000
_cell.angle_alpha   90.00
_cell.angle_beta   90.00
_cell.angle_gamma   90.00
#
_symmetry.space_group_name_H-M   'P 1'
#
loop_
_entity.id
_entity.type
_entity.pdbx_description
1 polymer ?
#
loop_
_entity_poly.entity_id
_entity_poly.type
_entity_poly.pdbx_seq_one_letter_code
_entity_poly.pdbx_strand_id
1 'polypeptide(L)'
;LEWGGYAYGAAAEGTPARAALETRLGQVEAIVQNQDNREHDLLDSDDYYQFEGGAAAAVATLQGRDRPVYHNDHSRPERPVIRTLEEEIARVVRSRVVNPKWIEGVKRHGYKGAFEMAATVDYLFAFAATTRAVKNHHFDLVHAAFLEDEDTRSFIAEHNPAALREIAERLAEAIDRGLWQPRSNRAREIIDGFRG
;
A
#
# COMPACT_ATOMS: atom_id res chain seq x y z
N LEU A 1 -5.80 14.61 -9.85
CA LEU A 1 -6.64 15.56 -10.61
C LEU A 1 -5.95 16.08 -11.87
N GLU A 2 -4.68 16.49 -11.79
CA GLU A 2 -3.97 17.00 -12.97
C GLU A 2 -3.74 15.92 -14.05
N TRP A 3 -3.17 14.78 -13.65
CA TRP A 3 -2.77 13.72 -14.57
C TRP A 3 -3.94 12.89 -15.14
N GLY A 4 -5.07 12.83 -14.42
CA GLY A 4 -6.28 12.12 -14.85
C GLY A 4 -7.38 13.03 -15.39
N GLY A 5 -7.13 14.33 -15.50
CA GLY A 5 -8.13 15.35 -15.83
C GLY A 5 -8.48 15.45 -17.32
N TYR A 6 -8.55 14.33 -18.04
CA TYR A 6 -8.77 14.29 -19.49
C TYR A 6 -9.99 13.43 -19.82
N ALA A 7 -10.89 13.96 -20.65
CA ALA A 7 -12.10 13.29 -21.06
C ALA A 7 -11.90 12.48 -22.34
N TYR A 8 -12.44 11.26 -22.35
CA TYR A 8 -12.52 10.37 -23.49
C TYR A 8 -13.98 9.95 -23.71
N GLY A 9 -14.40 9.80 -24.97
CA GLY A 9 -15.75 9.36 -25.33
C GLY A 9 -16.03 9.52 -26.82
N ALA A 10 -17.27 9.29 -27.25
CA ALA A 10 -17.64 9.31 -28.67
C ALA A 10 -17.31 10.62 -29.41
N ALA A 11 -17.13 11.73 -28.69
CA ALA A 11 -16.78 13.04 -29.23
C ALA A 11 -15.51 13.67 -28.61
N ALA A 12 -14.71 12.89 -27.86
CA ALA A 12 -13.52 13.41 -27.19
C ALA A 12 -12.39 12.37 -27.12
N GLU A 13 -11.17 12.80 -27.42
CA GLU A 13 -9.97 11.96 -27.44
C GLU A 13 -8.86 12.58 -26.57
N GLY A 14 -9.09 12.64 -25.25
CA GLY A 14 -8.11 13.20 -24.31
C GLY A 14 -8.17 14.72 -24.19
N THR A 15 -9.38 15.29 -24.16
CA THR A 15 -9.55 16.75 -23.98
C THR A 15 -9.44 17.11 -22.50
N PRO A 16 -8.67 18.15 -22.11
CA PRO A 16 -8.61 18.62 -20.73
C PRO A 16 -10.01 18.94 -20.17
N ALA A 17 -10.37 18.31 -19.06
CA ALA A 17 -11.72 18.31 -18.49
C ALA A 17 -11.72 18.29 -16.95
N ARG A 18 -10.71 18.90 -16.32
CA ARG A 18 -10.52 18.89 -14.86
C ARG A 18 -11.77 19.31 -14.07
N ALA A 19 -12.42 20.42 -14.42
CA ALA A 19 -13.61 20.90 -13.71
C ALA A 19 -14.78 19.89 -13.78
N ALA A 20 -14.93 19.21 -14.91
CA ALA A 20 -15.94 18.16 -15.06
C ALA A 20 -15.59 16.94 -14.20
N LEU A 21 -14.32 16.54 -14.16
CA LEU A 21 -13.84 15.47 -13.28
C LEU A 21 -14.09 15.81 -11.80
N GLU A 22 -13.74 17.01 -11.34
CA GLU A 22 -14.00 17.47 -9.97
C GLU A 22 -15.49 17.43 -9.62
N THR A 23 -16.36 17.86 -10.54
CA THR A 23 -17.82 17.77 -10.37
C THR A 23 -18.29 16.32 -10.18
N ARG A 24 -17.76 15.37 -10.98
CA ARG A 24 -18.11 13.95 -10.87
C ARG A 24 -17.58 13.34 -9.58
N LEU A 25 -16.32 13.60 -9.23
CA LEU A 25 -15.71 13.11 -7.99
C LEU A 25 -16.41 13.68 -6.74
N GLY A 26 -16.97 14.89 -6.81
CA GLY A 26 -17.80 15.47 -5.76
C GLY A 26 -19.11 14.71 -5.48
N GLN A 27 -19.53 13.82 -6.40
CA GLN A 27 -20.75 13.01 -6.29
C GLN A 27 -20.48 11.53 -5.98
N VAL A 28 -19.21 11.10 -5.98
CA VAL A 28 -18.83 9.70 -5.73
C VAL A 28 -19.27 9.27 -4.33
N GLU A 29 -19.87 8.08 -4.25
CA GLU A 29 -20.29 7.47 -2.98
C GLU A 29 -19.46 6.27 -2.56
N ALA A 30 -18.76 5.64 -3.50
CA ALA A 30 -17.81 4.56 -3.26
C ALA A 30 -16.74 4.53 -4.35
N ILE A 31 -15.54 4.06 -4.01
CA ILE A 31 -14.46 3.77 -4.95
C ILE A 31 -14.36 2.24 -5.07
N VAL A 32 -14.14 1.75 -6.29
CA VAL A 32 -14.03 0.31 -6.57
C VAL A 32 -12.84 0.07 -7.49
N GLN A 33 -11.96 -0.82 -7.07
CA GLN A 33 -10.88 -1.37 -7.90
C GLN A 33 -11.06 -2.89 -7.97
N ASN A 34 -10.87 -3.48 -9.16
CA ASN A 34 -10.93 -4.93 -9.34
C ASN A 34 -9.52 -5.48 -9.58
N GLN A 35 -9.25 -6.66 -9.04
CA GLN A 35 -8.08 -7.49 -9.31
C GLN A 35 -8.57 -8.81 -9.91
N ASP A 36 -8.03 -9.20 -11.07
CA ASP A 36 -8.44 -10.37 -11.85
C ASP A 36 -7.41 -11.51 -11.84
N ASN A 37 -6.30 -11.34 -11.12
CA ASN A 37 -5.20 -12.29 -11.09
C ASN A 37 -4.77 -12.61 -9.64
N ARG A 38 -3.92 -13.62 -9.43
CA ARG A 38 -3.37 -13.98 -8.09
C ARG A 38 -1.85 -13.94 -8.02
N GLU A 39 -1.22 -13.68 -9.16
CA GLU A 39 0.22 -13.62 -9.35
C GLU A 39 0.84 -12.47 -8.54
N HIS A 40 0.10 -11.38 -8.38
CA HIS A 40 0.44 -10.26 -7.53
C HIS A 40 -0.76 -9.81 -6.69
N ASP A 41 -0.52 -8.92 -5.72
CA ASP A 41 -1.57 -8.30 -4.89
C ASP A 41 -1.40 -6.78 -4.83
N LEU A 42 -2.34 -6.09 -4.17
CA LEU A 42 -2.33 -4.62 -4.08
C LEU A 42 -1.08 -4.04 -3.40
N LEU A 43 -0.32 -4.83 -2.65
CA LEU A 43 0.93 -4.43 -2.01
C LEU A 43 2.14 -5.08 -2.70
N ASP A 44 2.03 -5.36 -4.00
CA ASP A 44 3.08 -5.90 -4.88
C ASP A 44 3.25 -5.06 -6.17
N SER A 45 2.38 -4.05 -6.38
CA SER A 45 2.43 -3.11 -7.50
C SER A 45 1.97 -1.72 -7.07
N ASP A 46 2.65 -0.69 -7.58
CA ASP A 46 2.36 0.72 -7.30
C ASP A 46 1.08 1.22 -7.96
N ASP A 47 0.67 0.63 -9.08
CA ASP A 47 -0.52 1.03 -9.83
C ASP A 47 -1.78 1.05 -8.93
N TYR A 48 -1.92 0.07 -8.04
CA TYR A 48 -3.11 -0.01 -7.19
C TYR A 48 -3.27 1.22 -6.29
N TYR A 49 -2.24 1.63 -5.56
CA TYR A 49 -2.38 2.82 -4.70
C TYR A 49 -2.49 4.09 -5.55
N GLN A 50 -1.84 4.16 -6.71
CA GLN A 50 -1.87 5.34 -7.58
C GLN A 50 -3.29 5.60 -8.12
N PHE A 51 -3.98 4.54 -8.55
CA PHE A 51 -5.34 4.65 -9.07
C PHE A 51 -6.40 4.59 -7.96
N GLU A 52 -6.43 3.51 -7.17
CA GLU A 52 -7.43 3.31 -6.12
C GLU A 52 -7.24 4.31 -4.98
N GLY A 53 -6.01 4.42 -4.48
CA GLY A 53 -5.65 5.37 -3.43
C GLY A 53 -5.73 6.82 -3.92
N GLY A 54 -5.22 7.10 -5.12
CA GLY A 54 -5.31 8.44 -5.71
C GLY A 54 -6.75 8.92 -5.92
N ALA A 55 -7.65 8.02 -6.35
CA ALA A 55 -9.08 8.32 -6.46
C ALA A 55 -9.70 8.59 -5.09
N ALA A 56 -9.42 7.74 -4.10
CA ALA A 56 -9.91 7.92 -2.73
C ALA A 56 -9.44 9.25 -2.12
N ALA A 57 -8.15 9.60 -2.27
CA ALA A 57 -7.59 10.86 -1.80
C ALA A 57 -8.22 12.07 -2.49
N ALA A 58 -8.45 12.01 -3.81
CA ALA A 58 -9.10 13.07 -4.56
C ALA A 58 -10.55 13.28 -4.13
N VAL A 59 -11.31 12.19 -3.96
CA VAL A 59 -12.70 12.23 -3.45
C VAL A 59 -12.73 12.80 -2.03
N ALA A 60 -11.85 12.32 -1.15
CA ALA A 60 -11.77 12.81 0.23
C ALA A 60 -11.45 14.30 0.29
N THR A 61 -10.52 14.77 -0.54
CA THR A 61 -10.14 16.19 -0.63
C THR A 61 -11.30 17.06 -1.12
N LEU A 62 -12.01 16.63 -2.17
CA LEU A 62 -13.10 17.41 -2.77
C LEU A 62 -14.37 17.43 -1.90
N GLN A 63 -14.65 16.33 -1.21
CA GLN A 63 -15.87 16.18 -0.40
C GLN A 63 -15.67 16.51 1.09
N GLY A 64 -14.41 16.68 1.53
CA GLY A 64 -14.07 16.90 2.94
C GLY A 64 -14.29 15.68 3.85
N ARG A 65 -14.53 14.49 3.27
CA ARG A 65 -14.78 13.23 3.99
C ARG A 65 -14.45 12.02 3.13
N ASP A 66 -14.06 10.94 3.78
CA ASP A 66 -13.77 9.68 3.10
C ASP A 66 -15.05 9.01 2.57
N ARG A 67 -14.87 8.16 1.56
CA ARG A 67 -15.89 7.25 1.03
C ARG A 67 -15.43 5.81 1.16
N PRO A 68 -16.35 4.84 1.27
CA PRO A 68 -16.01 3.43 1.21
C PRO A 68 -15.18 3.11 -0.03
N VAL A 69 -14.11 2.36 0.16
CA VAL A 69 -13.25 1.84 -0.90
C VAL A 69 -13.34 0.32 -0.89
N TYR A 70 -13.60 -0.27 -2.05
CA TYR A 70 -13.73 -1.70 -2.23
C TYR A 70 -12.67 -2.22 -3.20
N HIS A 71 -12.05 -3.33 -2.82
CA HIS A 71 -11.09 -4.04 -3.63
C HIS A 71 -11.64 -5.44 -3.92
N ASN A 72 -12.04 -5.67 -5.18
CA ASN A 72 -12.76 -6.87 -5.58
C ASN A 72 -11.82 -7.89 -6.20
N ASP A 73 -11.87 -9.13 -5.72
CA ASP A 73 -11.13 -10.27 -6.28
C ASP A 73 -12.01 -11.01 -7.29
N HIS A 74 -11.69 -10.85 -8.57
CA HIS A 74 -12.30 -11.51 -9.74
C HIS A 74 -11.42 -12.64 -10.32
N SER A 75 -10.32 -13.01 -9.66
CA SER A 75 -9.42 -14.06 -10.14
C SER A 75 -10.05 -15.46 -10.23
N ARG A 76 -11.25 -15.62 -9.66
CA ARG A 76 -12.16 -16.73 -9.91
C ARG A 76 -13.45 -16.14 -10.48
N PRO A 77 -13.63 -16.10 -11.81
CA PRO A 77 -14.80 -15.50 -12.44
C PRO A 77 -16.12 -16.12 -11.97
N GLU A 78 -16.11 -17.39 -11.58
CA GLU A 78 -17.26 -18.12 -11.05
C GLU A 78 -17.62 -17.76 -9.60
N ARG A 79 -16.70 -17.10 -8.87
CA ARG A 79 -16.90 -16.70 -7.48
C ARG A 79 -16.16 -15.40 -7.14
N PRO A 80 -16.62 -14.24 -7.65
CA PRO A 80 -16.11 -12.94 -7.25
C PRO A 80 -16.21 -12.73 -5.74
N VAL A 81 -15.19 -12.12 -5.13
CA VAL A 81 -15.20 -11.76 -3.72
C VAL A 81 -15.00 -10.26 -3.58
N ILE A 82 -15.97 -9.60 -2.95
CA ILE A 82 -15.93 -8.17 -2.67
C ILE A 82 -15.45 -7.99 -1.23
N ARG A 83 -14.43 -7.14 -1.04
CA ARG A 83 -13.94 -6.74 0.28
C ARG A 83 -13.81 -5.23 0.32
N THR A 84 -13.93 -4.66 1.52
CA THR A 84 -13.40 -3.32 1.74
C THR A 84 -11.88 -3.33 1.55
N LEU A 85 -11.31 -2.19 1.17
CA LEU A 85 -9.85 -2.06 1.03
C LEU A 85 -9.13 -2.37 2.34
N GLU A 86 -9.72 -2.03 3.49
CA GLU A 86 -9.16 -2.36 4.81
C GLU A 86 -9.08 -3.88 5.04
N GLU A 87 -10.15 -4.62 4.73
CA GLU A 87 -10.16 -6.08 4.83
C GLU A 87 -9.15 -6.72 3.88
N GLU A 88 -9.00 -6.17 2.67
CA GLU A 88 -8.06 -6.67 1.69
C GLU A 88 -6.60 -6.41 2.09
N ILE A 89 -6.27 -5.21 2.57
CA ILE A 89 -4.95 -4.90 3.16
C ILE A 89 -4.65 -5.85 4.31
N ALA A 90 -5.61 -6.03 5.24
CA ALA A 90 -5.43 -6.93 6.39
C ALA A 90 -5.20 -8.38 5.95
N ARG A 91 -5.89 -8.83 4.89
CA ARG A 91 -5.68 -10.16 4.30
C ARG A 91 -4.27 -10.26 3.73
N VAL A 92 -3.87 -9.36 2.83
CA VAL A 92 -2.57 -9.38 2.14
C VAL A 92 -1.41 -9.33 3.14
N VAL A 93 -1.50 -8.43 4.13
CA VAL A 93 -0.49 -8.32 5.20
C VAL A 93 -0.28 -9.67 5.89
N ARG A 94 -1.36 -10.37 6.26
CA ARG A 94 -1.26 -11.65 6.96
C ARG A 94 -0.93 -12.83 6.06
N SER A 95 -1.51 -12.89 4.86
CA SER A 95 -1.39 -14.04 3.97
C SER A 95 -0.08 -14.06 3.20
N ARG A 96 0.56 -12.89 3.02
CA ARG A 96 1.73 -12.75 2.15
C ARG A 96 2.83 -11.90 2.81
N VAL A 97 2.61 -10.63 3.14
CA VAL A 97 3.67 -9.72 3.64
C VAL A 97 4.45 -10.31 4.82
N VAL A 98 3.73 -10.75 5.86
CA VAL A 98 4.34 -11.26 7.11
C VAL A 98 4.25 -12.77 7.22
N ASN A 99 3.90 -13.46 6.12
CA ASN A 99 3.80 -14.91 6.11
C ASN A 99 5.21 -15.52 6.04
N PRO A 100 5.61 -16.36 7.03
CA PRO A 100 6.92 -16.99 7.02
C PRO A 100 7.23 -17.74 5.72
N LYS A 101 6.23 -18.38 5.08
CA LYS A 101 6.47 -19.08 3.81
C LYS A 101 6.84 -18.14 2.67
N TRP A 102 6.29 -16.93 2.66
CA TRP A 102 6.64 -15.92 1.66
C TRP A 102 8.00 -15.30 1.98
N ILE A 103 8.25 -14.95 3.24
CA ILE A 103 9.54 -14.42 3.72
C ILE A 103 10.68 -15.39 3.38
N GLU A 104 10.56 -16.66 3.78
CA GLU A 104 11.54 -17.71 3.42
C GLU A 104 11.56 -17.98 1.90
N GLY A 105 10.47 -17.68 1.22
CA GLY A 105 10.35 -17.61 -0.24
C GLY A 105 11.33 -16.63 -0.85
N VAL A 106 11.15 -15.36 -0.52
CA VAL A 106 11.90 -14.24 -1.08
C VAL A 106 13.37 -14.25 -0.62
N LYS A 107 13.67 -14.75 0.58
CA LYS A 107 15.06 -14.90 1.06
C LYS A 107 15.96 -15.69 0.12
N ARG A 108 15.41 -16.64 -0.64
CA ARG A 108 16.18 -17.42 -1.64
C ARG A 108 16.61 -16.61 -2.86
N HIS A 109 16.19 -15.36 -2.98
CA HIS A 109 16.45 -14.48 -4.12
C HIS A 109 17.35 -13.29 -3.77
N GLY A 110 18.02 -13.32 -2.61
CA GLY A 110 19.05 -12.36 -2.21
C GLY A 110 18.61 -10.90 -2.37
N TYR A 111 19.37 -10.12 -3.14
CA TYR A 111 19.11 -8.69 -3.37
C TYR A 111 17.66 -8.40 -3.80
N LYS A 112 17.12 -9.19 -4.75
CA LYS A 112 15.76 -8.98 -5.28
C LYS A 112 14.71 -9.35 -4.23
N GLY A 113 14.96 -10.36 -3.41
CA GLY A 113 14.08 -10.69 -2.29
C GLY A 113 13.95 -9.56 -1.27
N ALA A 114 15.08 -8.97 -0.88
CA ALA A 114 15.09 -7.80 0.00
C ALA A 114 14.47 -6.56 -0.65
N PHE A 115 14.63 -6.38 -1.97
CA PHE A 115 13.95 -5.32 -2.72
C PHE A 115 12.42 -5.45 -2.65
N GLU A 116 11.85 -6.65 -2.85
CA GLU A 116 10.39 -6.85 -2.77
C GLU A 116 9.83 -6.53 -1.38
N MET A 117 10.61 -6.80 -0.33
CA MET A 117 10.24 -6.43 1.04
C MET A 117 10.16 -4.91 1.21
N ALA A 118 11.14 -4.15 0.69
CA ALA A 118 11.10 -2.69 0.74
C ALA A 118 9.95 -2.11 -0.09
N ALA A 119 9.76 -2.60 -1.33
CA ALA A 119 8.67 -2.17 -2.20
C ALA A 119 7.29 -2.38 -1.54
N THR A 120 7.09 -3.53 -0.89
CA THR A 120 5.87 -3.81 -0.11
C THR A 120 5.61 -2.76 0.98
N VAL A 121 6.66 -2.35 1.72
CA VAL A 121 6.54 -1.32 2.78
C VAL A 121 6.16 0.02 2.19
N ASP A 122 6.75 0.37 1.06
CA ASP A 122 6.45 1.59 0.31
C ASP A 122 4.99 1.64 -0.17
N TYR A 123 4.48 0.54 -0.71
CA TYR A 123 3.08 0.46 -1.15
C TYR A 123 2.11 0.52 0.03
N LEU A 124 2.44 -0.14 1.14
CA LEU A 124 1.63 -0.07 2.37
C LEU A 124 1.58 1.38 2.89
N PHE A 125 2.72 2.06 2.91
CA PHE A 125 2.79 3.47 3.27
C PHE A 125 1.94 4.35 2.33
N ALA A 126 2.02 4.13 1.02
CA ALA A 126 1.29 4.92 0.05
C ALA A 126 -0.24 4.74 0.20
N PHE A 127 -0.72 3.53 0.48
CA PHE A 127 -2.12 3.29 0.84
C PHE A 127 -2.53 3.99 2.13
N ALA A 128 -1.66 3.99 3.16
CA ALA A 128 -1.92 4.70 4.40
C ALA A 128 -2.09 6.21 4.16
N ALA A 129 -1.22 6.78 3.32
CA ALA A 129 -1.22 8.19 2.97
C ALA A 129 -2.43 8.62 2.12
N THR A 130 -3.07 7.69 1.41
CA THR A 130 -4.12 8.00 0.43
C THR A 130 -5.53 7.59 0.84
N THR A 131 -5.70 6.58 1.71
CA THR A 131 -7.02 5.93 1.94
C THR A 131 -7.45 5.79 3.41
N ARG A 132 -6.55 5.95 4.38
CA ARG A 132 -6.76 5.59 5.81
C ARG A 132 -7.18 4.13 6.07
N ALA A 133 -7.09 3.26 5.06
CA ALA A 133 -7.42 1.84 5.18
C ALA A 133 -6.33 1.04 5.91
N VAL A 134 -5.10 1.56 5.95
CA VAL A 134 -4.00 0.98 6.72
C VAL A 134 -4.12 1.39 8.19
N LYS A 135 -4.12 0.41 9.10
CA LYS A 135 -4.21 0.63 10.55
C LYS A 135 -2.85 0.37 11.22
N ASN A 136 -2.68 0.89 12.44
CA ASN A 136 -1.46 0.71 13.23
C ASN A 136 -0.98 -0.74 13.29
N HIS A 137 -1.91 -1.68 13.50
CA HIS A 137 -1.57 -3.09 13.61
C HIS A 137 -1.01 -3.71 12.32
N HIS A 138 -1.28 -3.11 11.15
CA HIS A 138 -0.64 -3.55 9.89
C HIS A 138 0.84 -3.18 9.91
N PHE A 139 1.18 -1.94 10.27
CA PHE A 139 2.58 -1.51 10.42
C PHE A 139 3.29 -2.25 11.56
N ASP A 140 2.62 -2.50 12.70
CA ASP A 140 3.19 -3.27 13.79
C ASP A 140 3.62 -4.68 13.32
N LEU A 141 2.79 -5.35 12.52
CA LEU A 141 3.09 -6.68 11.96
C LEU A 141 4.31 -6.63 11.02
N VAL A 142 4.39 -5.61 10.16
CA VAL A 142 5.51 -5.45 9.22
C VAL A 142 6.80 -5.11 9.94
N HIS A 143 6.76 -4.18 10.89
CA HIS A 143 7.91 -3.84 11.74
C HIS A 143 8.43 -5.07 12.49
N ALA A 144 7.54 -5.85 13.11
CA ALA A 144 7.91 -7.07 13.81
C ALA A 144 8.59 -8.09 12.88
N ALA A 145 8.01 -8.30 11.69
CA ALA A 145 8.51 -9.30 10.75
C ALA A 145 9.82 -8.91 10.04
N PHE A 146 10.04 -7.61 9.76
CA PHE A 146 11.18 -7.17 8.95
C PHE A 146 12.31 -6.54 9.75
N LEU A 147 12.02 -5.88 10.88
CA LEU A 147 13.03 -5.17 11.69
C LEU A 147 13.22 -5.77 13.09
N GLU A 148 12.18 -6.30 13.75
CA GLU A 148 12.38 -6.95 15.07
C GLU A 148 12.93 -8.37 14.95
N ASP A 149 12.52 -9.11 13.92
CA ASP A 149 13.05 -10.43 13.61
C ASP A 149 14.51 -10.35 13.12
N GLU A 150 15.43 -10.86 13.93
CA GLU A 150 16.87 -10.78 13.67
C GLU A 150 17.28 -11.47 12.37
N ASP A 151 16.67 -12.61 12.06
CA ASP A 151 17.02 -13.42 10.89
C ASP A 151 16.63 -12.71 9.59
N THR A 152 15.38 -12.22 9.52
CA THR A 152 14.90 -11.42 8.39
C THR A 152 15.66 -10.12 8.26
N ARG A 153 15.90 -9.41 9.36
CA ARG A 153 16.67 -8.17 9.33
C ARG A 153 18.10 -8.39 8.85
N SER A 154 18.78 -9.42 9.35
CA SER A 154 20.15 -9.76 8.95
C SER A 154 20.22 -10.12 7.47
N PHE A 155 19.24 -10.88 6.97
CA PHE A 155 19.13 -11.16 5.55
C PHE A 155 19.05 -9.88 4.70
N ILE A 156 18.15 -8.94 5.05
CA ILE A 156 18.00 -7.67 4.31
C ILE A 156 19.30 -6.87 4.40
N ALA A 157 19.91 -6.75 5.58
CA ALA A 157 21.15 -6.02 5.81
C ALA A 157 22.31 -6.55 4.94
N GLU A 158 22.44 -7.88 4.85
CA GLU A 158 23.51 -8.54 4.09
C GLU A 158 23.31 -8.41 2.58
N HIS A 159 22.08 -8.64 2.10
CA HIS A 159 21.82 -8.78 0.67
C HIS A 159 21.43 -7.46 -0.01
N ASN A 160 20.83 -6.53 0.73
CA ASN A 160 20.45 -5.22 0.22
C ASN A 160 20.36 -4.18 1.38
N PRO A 161 21.50 -3.64 1.84
CA PRO A 161 21.52 -2.66 2.91
C PRO A 161 20.79 -1.35 2.57
N ALA A 162 20.61 -1.04 1.28
CA ALA A 162 19.79 0.09 0.85
C ALA A 162 18.30 -0.16 1.13
N ALA A 163 17.80 -1.36 0.84
CA ALA A 163 16.42 -1.76 1.18
C ALA A 163 16.17 -1.71 2.69
N LEU A 164 17.14 -2.10 3.53
CA LEU A 164 16.99 -1.98 4.98
C LEU A 164 16.78 -0.52 5.42
N ARG A 165 17.61 0.39 4.90
CA ARG A 165 17.48 1.83 5.18
C ARG A 165 16.14 2.37 4.69
N GLU A 166 15.73 2.01 3.48
CA GLU A 166 14.45 2.43 2.89
C GLU A 166 13.25 1.98 3.73
N ILE A 167 13.24 0.72 4.18
CA ILE A 167 12.21 0.20 5.10
C ILE A 167 12.18 1.04 6.39
N ALA A 168 13.34 1.31 6.99
CA ALA A 168 13.44 2.09 8.21
C ALA A 168 12.98 3.54 8.00
N GLU A 169 13.42 4.20 6.93
CA GLU A 169 13.03 5.56 6.57
C GLU A 169 11.53 5.65 6.34
N ARG A 170 10.93 4.70 5.62
CA ARG A 170 9.50 4.71 5.33
C ARG A 170 8.64 4.48 6.57
N LEU A 171 9.07 3.56 7.44
CA LEU A 171 8.43 3.34 8.73
C LEU A 171 8.57 4.54 9.67
N ALA A 172 9.73 5.22 9.68
CA ALA A 172 9.92 6.47 10.40
C ALA A 172 9.00 7.57 9.86
N GLU A 173 8.89 7.72 8.53
CA GLU A 173 7.99 8.67 7.89
C GLU A 173 6.52 8.39 8.26
N ALA A 174 6.13 7.12 8.34
CA ALA A 174 4.79 6.73 8.77
C ALA A 174 4.48 7.22 10.20
N ILE A 175 5.47 7.13 11.11
CA ILE A 175 5.35 7.66 12.48
C ILE A 175 5.29 9.18 12.45
N ASP A 176 6.23 9.83 11.77
CA ASP A 176 6.36 11.29 11.75
C ASP A 176 5.12 11.97 11.13
N ARG A 177 4.45 11.31 10.19
CA ARG A 177 3.20 11.79 9.57
C ARG A 177 1.93 11.34 10.31
N GLY A 178 2.05 10.62 11.41
CA GLY A 178 0.92 10.10 12.18
C GLY A 178 0.09 9.03 11.46
N LEU A 179 0.65 8.40 10.41
CA LEU A 179 0.03 7.28 9.70
C LEU A 179 0.16 5.97 10.51
N TRP A 180 1.18 5.89 11.36
CA TRP A 180 1.40 4.80 12.29
C TRP A 180 1.70 5.32 13.69
N GLN A 181 0.97 4.80 14.67
CA GLN A 181 1.31 4.92 16.08
C GLN A 181 1.77 3.56 16.60
N PRO A 182 3.09 3.34 16.79
CA PRO A 182 3.61 2.08 17.27
C PRO A 182 3.10 1.74 18.67
N ARG A 183 2.91 0.44 18.93
CA ARG A 183 2.52 -0.05 20.26
C ARG A 183 3.62 0.06 21.31
N SER A 184 4.88 0.17 20.88
CA SER A 184 6.07 0.19 21.74
C SER A 184 6.98 1.33 21.35
N ASN A 185 7.49 2.06 22.35
CA ASN A 185 8.51 3.10 22.14
C ASN A 185 9.80 2.51 21.53
N ARG A 186 10.07 1.22 21.77
CA ARG A 186 11.23 0.51 21.20
C ARG A 186 11.20 0.45 19.67
N ALA A 187 10.02 0.49 19.06
CA ALA A 187 9.92 0.46 17.60
C ALA A 187 10.65 1.66 16.97
N ARG A 188 10.49 2.85 17.55
CA ARG A 188 11.19 4.06 17.09
C ARG A 188 12.71 3.93 17.24
N GLU A 189 13.17 3.40 18.36
CA GLU A 189 14.61 3.18 18.62
C GLU A 189 15.24 2.21 17.61
N ILE A 190 14.56 1.09 17.31
CA ILE A 190 15.01 0.11 16.32
C ILE A 190 15.09 0.76 14.94
N ILE A 191 14.03 1.45 14.52
CA ILE A 191 13.95 2.11 13.23
C ILE A 191 15.08 3.14 13.07
N ASP A 192 15.25 4.03 14.06
CA ASP A 192 16.27 5.08 13.98
C ASP A 192 17.70 4.52 13.96
N GLY A 193 17.91 3.31 14.50
CA GLY A 193 19.18 2.58 14.41
C GLY A 193 19.58 2.16 12.98
N PHE A 194 18.64 2.13 12.04
CA PHE A 194 18.88 1.70 10.65
C PHE A 194 18.72 2.82 9.61
N ARG A 195 18.59 4.08 10.05
CA ARG A 195 18.48 5.25 9.15
C ARG A 195 19.84 5.87 8.78
N GLY A 196 20.94 5.34 9.31
CA GLY A 196 22.31 5.85 9.18
C GLY A 196 23.15 5.17 8.11
#